data_AF-A0A2M7WPX5-F1
#
_entry.id   AF-A0A2M7WPX5-F1
#
_cell.length_a   1.000
_cell.length_b   1.000
_cell.length_c   1.000
_cell.angle_alpha   90.00
_cell.angle_beta   90.00
_cell.angle_gamma   90.00
#
_symmetry.space_group_name_H-M   'P 1'
#
loop_
_entity.id
_entity.type
_entity.pdbx_description
1 polymer ?
#
loop_
_entity_poly.entity_id
_entity_poly.type
_entity_poly.pdbx_seq_one_letter_code
_entity_poly.pdbx_strand_id
1 'polypeptide(L)'
;MKLRKLLKKLNDYLHEEEKQLHDKDESLARVLKKLKNKELDIQHKIEIEMDESERKFLEQELKIVHSQREKGIRLLSDIRGRSSGHKPEEAKSGS
;
A
#
# COMPACT_ATOMS: atom_id res chain seq x y z
N MET A 1 39.74 -11.53 -7.58
CA MET A 1 38.48 -10.83 -7.93
C MET A 1 38.79 -9.39 -8.32
N LYS A 2 38.10 -8.80 -9.31
CA LYS A 2 38.41 -7.45 -9.82
C LYS A 2 37.79 -6.37 -8.92
N LEU A 3 38.53 -5.30 -8.59
CA LEU A 3 38.15 -4.16 -7.74
C LEU A 3 36.71 -3.65 -7.98
N ARG A 4 36.27 -3.58 -9.24
CA ARG A 4 34.91 -3.15 -9.62
C ARG A 4 33.80 -3.99 -8.99
N LYS A 5 34.00 -5.32 -8.82
CA LYS A 5 33.02 -6.20 -8.16
C LYS A 5 32.91 -5.89 -6.67
N LEU A 6 34.02 -5.49 -6.03
CA LEU A 6 34.06 -5.15 -4.62
C LEU A 6 33.35 -3.82 -4.36
N LEU A 7 33.63 -2.80 -5.19
CA LEU A 7 32.95 -1.50 -5.15
C LEU A 7 31.44 -1.64 -5.38
N LYS A 8 31.02 -2.51 -6.31
CA LYS A 8 29.60 -2.81 -6.51
C LYS A 8 28.95 -3.39 -5.25
N LYS A 9 29.57 -4.40 -4.64
CA LYS A 9 29.04 -5.01 -3.40
C LYS A 9 28.96 -4.01 -2.24
N LEU A 10 29.95 -3.12 -2.11
CA LEU A 10 29.94 -2.07 -1.11
C LEU A 10 28.81 -1.07 -1.35
N ASN A 11 28.61 -0.66 -2.61
CA ASN A 11 27.49 0.20 -2.97
C ASN A 11 26.14 -0.48 -2.66
N ASP A 12 25.98 -1.75 -3.04
CA ASP A 12 24.78 -2.51 -2.77
C ASP A 12 24.51 -2.62 -1.25
N TYR A 13 25.56 -2.81 -0.43
CA TYR A 13 25.46 -2.88 1.03
C TYR A 13 25.06 -1.51 1.64
N LEU A 14 25.65 -0.41 1.14
CA LEU A 14 25.37 0.93 1.64
C LEU A 14 23.94 1.41 1.32
N HIS A 15 23.30 0.86 0.28
CA HIS A 15 21.96 1.26 -0.17
C HIS A 15 20.93 0.13 -0.01
N GLU A 16 21.23 -0.91 0.77
CA GLU A 16 20.35 -2.07 0.92
C GLU A 16 19.01 -1.69 1.55
N GLU A 17 19.02 -0.81 2.55
CA GLU A 17 17.80 -0.33 3.21
C GLU A 17 16.90 0.47 2.26
N GLU A 18 17.48 1.39 1.46
CA GLU A 18 16.74 2.16 0.46
C GLU A 18 16.10 1.25 -0.58
N LYS A 19 16.82 0.23 -1.03
CA LYS A 19 16.30 -0.77 -1.97
C LYS A 19 15.14 -1.57 -1.35
N GLN A 20 15.28 -2.02 -0.11
CA GLN A 20 14.20 -2.73 0.58
C GLN A 20 12.95 -1.85 0.77
N LEU A 21 13.13 -0.56 1.06
CA LEU A 21 12.02 0.40 1.17
C LEU A 21 11.34 0.62 -0.19
N HIS A 22 12.11 0.76 -1.26
CA HIS A 22 11.59 0.87 -2.62
C HIS A 22 10.79 -0.37 -3.03
N ASP A 23 11.30 -1.57 -2.77
CA ASP A 23 10.62 -2.83 -3.10
C ASP A 23 9.30 -2.98 -2.29
N LYS A 24 9.29 -2.52 -1.03
CA LYS A 24 8.08 -2.45 -0.19
C LYS A 24 7.07 -1.44 -0.75
N ASP A 25 7.51 -0.26 -1.18
CA ASP A 25 6.66 0.76 -1.82
C ASP A 25 5.98 0.22 -3.08
N GLU A 26 6.78 -0.35 -3.99
CA GLU A 26 6.28 -0.90 -5.25
C GLU A 26 5.28 -2.04 -5.03
N SER A 27 5.60 -2.97 -4.14
CA SER A 27 4.74 -4.11 -3.86
C SER A 27 3.40 -3.68 -3.26
N LEU A 28 3.41 -2.72 -2.31
CA LEU A 28 2.20 -2.16 -1.73
C LEU A 28 1.37 -1.37 -2.75
N ALA A 29 2.02 -0.56 -3.59
CA ALA A 29 1.34 0.18 -4.67
C ALA A 29 0.62 -0.77 -5.64
N ARG A 30 1.23 -1.91 -5.98
CA ARG A 30 0.60 -2.94 -6.83
C ARG A 30 -0.62 -3.57 -6.14
N VAL A 31 -0.55 -3.85 -4.84
CA VAL A 31 -1.68 -4.37 -4.06
C VAL A 31 -2.82 -3.34 -4.02
N LEU A 32 -2.52 -2.06 -3.77
CA LEU A 32 -3.50 -0.98 -3.76
C LEU A 32 -4.21 -0.82 -5.11
N LYS A 33 -3.49 -0.97 -6.23
CA LYS A 33 -4.09 -0.97 -7.56
C LYS A 33 -5.08 -2.13 -7.74
N LYS A 34 -4.74 -3.32 -7.24
CA LYS A 34 -5.65 -4.49 -7.27
C LYS A 34 -6.90 -4.24 -6.41
N LEU A 35 -6.73 -3.67 -5.22
CA LEU A 35 -7.86 -3.32 -4.35
C LEU A 35 -8.78 -2.28 -5.00
N LYS A 36 -8.22 -1.25 -5.65
CA LYS A 36 -9.02 -0.27 -6.41
C LYS A 36 -9.85 -0.93 -7.51
N ASN A 37 -9.24 -1.82 -8.29
CA ASN A 37 -9.98 -2.54 -9.33
C ASN A 37 -11.11 -3.39 -8.72
N LYS A 38 -10.83 -4.08 -7.60
CA LYS A 38 -11.84 -4.86 -6.88
C LYS A 38 -12.99 -3.99 -6.35
N GLU A 39 -12.72 -2.78 -5.85
CA GLU A 39 -13.78 -1.83 -5.47
C GLU A 39 -14.69 -1.50 -6.66
N LEU A 40 -14.11 -1.18 -7.82
CA LEU A 40 -14.86 -0.85 -9.03
C LEU A 40 -15.70 -2.04 -9.51
N ASP A 41 -15.13 -3.25 -9.49
CA ASP A 41 -15.84 -4.47 -9.88
C ASP A 41 -17.03 -4.75 -8.96
N ILE A 42 -16.86 -4.56 -7.63
CA ILE A 42 -17.95 -4.75 -6.66
C ILE A 42 -19.01 -3.67 -6.84
N GLN A 43 -18.63 -2.41 -7.06
CA GLN A 43 -19.57 -1.32 -7.35
C GLN A 43 -20.43 -1.64 -8.57
N HIS A 44 -19.80 -2.11 -9.65
CA HIS A 44 -20.53 -2.49 -10.85
C HIS A 44 -21.49 -3.67 -10.59
N LYS A 45 -21.09 -4.66 -9.80
CA LYS A 45 -21.98 -5.77 -9.40
C LYS A 45 -23.19 -5.28 -8.59
N ILE A 46 -22.99 -4.35 -7.66
CA ILE A 46 -24.07 -3.76 -6.86
C ILE A 46 -25.11 -3.06 -7.76
N GLU A 47 -24.65 -2.34 -8.78
CA GLU A 47 -25.51 -1.60 -9.72
C GLU A 47 -26.46 -2.51 -10.50
N ILE A 48 -26.00 -3.71 -10.88
CA ILE A 48 -26.77 -4.66 -11.68
C ILE A 48 -27.49 -5.72 -10.84
N GLU A 49 -27.15 -5.86 -9.56
CA GLU A 49 -27.75 -6.86 -8.67
C GLU A 49 -29.18 -6.47 -8.29
N MET A 50 -30.13 -7.38 -8.48
CA MET A 50 -31.55 -7.16 -8.20
C MET A 50 -32.00 -7.82 -6.89
N ASP A 51 -31.28 -8.84 -6.43
CA ASP A 51 -31.54 -9.47 -5.14
C ASP A 51 -31.01 -8.59 -4.00
N GLU A 52 -31.91 -8.23 -3.07
CA GLU A 52 -31.58 -7.32 -1.97
C GLU A 52 -30.56 -7.93 -1.00
N SER A 53 -30.60 -9.26 -0.80
CA SER A 53 -29.71 -9.94 0.13
C SER A 53 -28.29 -10.00 -0.44
N GLU A 54 -28.15 -10.36 -1.71
CA GLU A 54 -26.88 -10.37 -2.43
C GLU A 54 -26.30 -8.96 -2.57
N ARG A 55 -27.14 -7.96 -2.88
CA ARG A 55 -26.72 -6.56 -2.90
C ARG A 55 -26.15 -6.12 -1.55
N LYS A 56 -26.82 -6.45 -0.44
CA LYS A 56 -26.32 -6.17 0.92
C LYS A 56 -24.99 -6.86 1.21
N PHE A 57 -24.80 -8.09 0.73
CA PHE A 57 -23.54 -8.80 0.88
C PHE A 57 -22.40 -8.09 0.11
N LEU A 58 -22.64 -7.71 -1.14
CA LEU A 58 -21.69 -6.97 -1.96
C LEU A 58 -21.34 -5.60 -1.34
N GLU A 59 -22.31 -4.88 -0.78
CA GLU A 59 -22.07 -3.62 -0.07
C GLU A 59 -21.18 -3.80 1.17
N GLN A 60 -21.34 -4.90 1.91
CA GLN A 60 -20.46 -5.23 3.03
C GLN A 60 -19.04 -5.55 2.55
N GLU A 61 -18.91 -6.34 1.48
CA GLU A 61 -17.61 -6.62 0.88
C GLU A 61 -16.92 -5.33 0.41
N LEU A 62 -17.66 -4.42 -0.25
CA LEU A 62 -17.15 -3.13 -0.69
C LEU A 62 -16.60 -2.31 0.48
N LYS A 63 -17.32 -2.26 1.61
CA LYS A 63 -16.85 -1.55 2.83
C LYS A 63 -15.53 -2.13 3.36
N ILE A 64 -15.39 -3.46 3.35
CA ILE A 64 -14.17 -4.13 3.80
C ILE A 64 -13.01 -3.81 2.88
N VAL A 65 -13.18 -3.98 1.56
CA VAL A 65 -12.13 -3.69 0.56
C VAL A 65 -11.73 -2.22 0.62
N HIS A 66 -12.70 -1.31 0.78
CA HIS A 66 -12.44 0.12 0.92
C HIS A 66 -11.63 0.45 2.17
N SER A 67 -12.00 -0.11 3.33
CA SER A 67 -11.24 0.06 4.57
C SER A 67 -9.80 -0.46 4.43
N GLN A 68 -9.60 -1.60 3.75
CA GLN A 68 -8.27 -2.15 3.49
C GLN A 68 -7.45 -1.24 2.58
N ARG A 69 -8.06 -0.70 1.51
CA ARG A 69 -7.38 0.21 0.58
C ARG A 69 -6.95 1.50 1.28
N GLU A 70 -7.82 2.10 2.08
CA GLU A 70 -7.53 3.30 2.86
C GLU A 70 -6.37 3.09 3.85
N LYS A 71 -6.38 1.95 4.57
CA LYS A 71 -5.27 1.58 5.47
C LYS A 71 -3.95 1.44 4.70
N GLY A 72 -3.98 0.80 3.54
CA GLY A 72 -2.78 0.65 2.71
C GLY A 72 -2.28 1.97 2.11
N ILE A 73 -3.18 2.90 1.76
CA ILE A 73 -2.81 4.25 1.28
C ILE A 73 -2.08 5.02 2.38
N ARG A 74 -2.58 4.96 3.62
CA ARG A 74 -1.90 5.58 4.77
C ARG A 74 -0.52 4.97 4.99
N LEU A 75 -0.42 3.64 4.96
CA LEU A 75 0.87 2.96 5.08
C LEU A 75 1.86 3.35 3.97
N LEU A 76 1.38 3.45 2.72
CA LEU A 76 2.21 3.87 1.59
C LEU A 76 2.70 5.31 1.77
N SER A 77 1.82 6.21 2.23
CA SER A 77 2.17 7.59 2.57
C SER A 77 3.24 7.66 3.66
N ASP A 78 3.11 6.84 4.71
CA ASP A 78 4.10 6.78 5.80
C ASP A 78 5.45 6.26 5.33
N ILE A 79 5.47 5.25 4.46
CA ILE A 79 6.71 4.72 3.87
C ILE A 79 7.40 5.83 3.06
N ARG A 80 6.65 6.53 2.20
CA ARG A 80 7.19 7.62 1.36
C ARG A 80 7.60 8.85 2.17
N GLY A 81 6.87 9.19 3.24
CA GLY A 81 7.18 10.28 4.16
C GLY A 81 8.43 10.02 5.00
N ARG A 82 8.67 8.77 5.40
CA ARG A 82 9.95 8.36 6.03
C ARG A 82 11.11 8.49 5.06
N SER A 83 10.91 8.18 3.77
CA SER A 83 11.93 8.32 2.73
C SER A 83 12.29 9.78 2.42
N SER A 84 11.42 10.76 2.71
CA SER A 84 11.66 12.19 2.49
C SER A 84 12.18 12.95 3.72
N GLY A 85 12.56 12.24 4.80
CA GLY A 85 13.14 12.84 6.00
C GLY A 85 12.14 13.52 6.94
N HIS A 86 10.83 13.27 6.79
CA HIS A 86 9.83 13.77 7.73
C HIS A 86 9.69 12.79 8.90
N LYS A 87 10.12 13.21 10.10
CA LYS A 87 9.82 12.48 11.35
C LYS A 87 8.30 12.49 11.56
N PRO A 88 7.68 11.37 11.95
CA PRO A 88 6.28 11.38 12.36
C PRO A 88 6.16 12.23 13.63
N GLU A 89 5.35 13.28 13.55
CA GLU A 89 4.94 14.08 14.71
C GLU A 89 4.24 13.12 15.68
N GLU A 90 4.75 13.07 16.91
CA GLU A 90 4.22 12.24 17.98
C GLU A 90 2.72 12.47 18.11
N ALA A 91 1.94 11.39 18.02
CA ALA A 91 0.54 11.40 18.36
C ALA A 91 0.41 11.92 19.80
N LYS A 92 0.07 13.19 19.94
CA LYS A 92 -0.24 13.80 21.23
C LYS A 92 -1.43 13.06 21.83
N SER A 93 -1.10 12.23 22.81
CA SER A 93 -1.97 11.76 23.85
C SER A 93 -2.71 12.93 24.49
N GLY A 94 -4.03 12.79 24.61
CA GLY A 94 -4.81 13.28 25.76
C GLY A 94 -5.00 14.79 25.89
N SER A 95 -6.26 15.21 25.75
CA SER A 95 -7.04 15.79 26.85
C SER A 95 -8.52 15.60 26.55
#